data_AF-A0AAN9A935-F1
#
_entry.id   AF-A0AAN9A935-F1
#
_cell.length_a   1.000
_cell.length_b   1.000
_cell.length_c   1.000
_cell.angle_alpha   90.00
_cell.angle_beta   90.00
_cell.angle_gamma   90.00
#
_symmetry.space_group_name_H-M   'P 1'
#
loop_
_entity.id
_entity.type
_entity.pdbx_description
1 polymer ?
#
loop_
_entity_poly.entity_id
_entity_poly.type
_entity_poly.pdbx_seq_one_letter_code
_entity_poly.pdbx_strand_id
1 'polypeptide(L)'
;MVSIVQQRQARPWLQPDFLFKLFGGAKKHDACLKILHQTAYKAIRERRRDHMKTKLSVNDKKKDEEEIGNKKRLAFLDLLLEYAENEEPLSDEDIREEVDTFMFEGHDTTAAAINWSLYLLGCNPKIQPPVERLRLNVLGCN
;
A
#
# COMPACT_ATOMS: atom_id res chain seq x y z
N MET A 1 4.53 15.04 -0.18
CA MET A 1 3.07 15.00 0.03
C MET A 1 2.72 15.13 1.50
N VAL A 2 3.23 14.23 2.36
CA VAL A 2 3.00 14.21 3.83
C VAL A 2 3.14 15.58 4.50
N SER A 3 4.25 16.29 4.24
CA SER A 3 4.50 17.61 4.86
C SER A 3 3.45 18.67 4.52
N ILE A 4 2.90 18.65 3.31
CA ILE A 4 1.85 19.57 2.86
C ILE A 4 0.52 19.21 3.54
N VAL A 5 0.22 17.91 3.64
CA VAL A 5 -0.98 17.40 4.33
C VAL A 5 -0.93 17.72 5.82
N GLN A 6 0.20 17.47 6.48
CA GLN A 6 0.42 17.81 7.89
C GLN A 6 0.29 19.31 8.16
N GLN A 7 0.80 20.16 7.26
CA GLN A 7 0.63 21.61 7.36
C GLN A 7 -0.84 22.03 7.24
N ARG A 8 -1.63 21.37 6.37
CA ARG A 8 -3.07 21.58 6.26
C ARG A 8 -3.82 21.10 7.51
N GLN A 9 -3.47 19.94 8.04
CA GLN A 9 -4.06 19.38 9.27
C GLN A 9 -3.79 20.28 10.49
N ALA A 10 -2.58 20.82 10.61
CA ALA A 10 -2.20 21.70 11.72
C ALA A 10 -2.78 23.13 11.62
N ARG A 11 -3.33 23.52 10.46
CA ARG A 11 -3.81 24.88 10.19
C ARG A 11 -5.23 24.84 9.61
N PRO A 12 -6.27 24.82 10.46
CA PRO A 12 -7.66 24.71 10.01
C PRO A 12 -8.07 25.78 8.98
N TRP A 13 -7.48 26.98 9.05
CA TRP A 13 -7.75 28.06 8.08
C TRP A 13 -7.20 27.78 6.66
N LEU A 14 -6.36 26.76 6.47
CA LEU A 14 -5.88 26.31 5.15
C LEU A 14 -6.71 25.13 4.59
N GLN A 15 -7.73 24.66 5.30
CA GLN A 15 -8.67 23.65 4.79
C GLN A 15 -9.47 24.16 3.58
N PRO A 16 -10.00 25.40 3.56
CA PRO A 16 -10.71 25.90 2.38
C PRO A 16 -9.78 25.95 1.16
N ASP A 17 -10.21 25.35 0.04
CA ASP A 17 -9.39 25.23 -1.16
C ASP A 17 -8.99 26.58 -1.76
N PHE A 18 -9.85 27.59 -1.62
CA PHE A 18 -9.53 28.95 -2.05
C PHE A 18 -8.29 29.50 -1.35
N LEU A 19 -8.25 29.40 -0.01
CA LEU A 19 -7.12 29.88 0.78
C LEU A 19 -5.87 29.08 0.47
N PHE A 20 -5.98 27.77 0.33
CA PHE A 20 -4.85 26.92 -0.03
C PHE A 20 -4.26 27.23 -1.41
N LYS A 21 -5.12 27.52 -2.40
CA LYS A 21 -4.71 27.97 -3.74
C LYS A 21 -4.01 29.33 -3.68
N LEU A 22 -4.49 30.25 -2.82
CA LEU A 22 -3.91 31.59 -2.64
C LEU A 22 -2.52 31.54 -1.97
N PHE A 23 -2.33 30.69 -0.96
CA PHE A 23 -1.06 30.52 -0.25
C PHE A 23 -0.01 29.69 -1.03
N GLY A 24 -0.30 29.29 -2.28
CA GLY A 24 0.68 28.79 -3.25
C GLY A 24 1.11 27.32 -3.10
N GLY A 25 0.67 26.62 -2.05
CA GLY A 25 0.98 25.20 -1.84
C GLY A 25 0.26 24.24 -2.82
N ALA A 26 -0.83 24.68 -3.43
CA ALA A 26 -1.69 23.86 -4.28
C ALA A 26 -0.98 23.23 -5.47
N LYS A 27 -0.13 23.98 -6.19
CA LYS A 27 0.56 23.44 -7.38
C LYS A 27 1.46 22.23 -7.07
N LYS A 28 2.17 22.28 -5.95
CA LYS A 28 3.04 21.17 -5.51
C LYS A 28 2.21 19.99 -5.02
N HIS A 29 1.12 20.28 -4.30
CA HIS A 29 0.18 19.27 -3.84
C HIS A 29 -0.45 18.51 -5.01
N ASP A 30 -0.97 19.22 -6.01
CA ASP A 30 -1.63 18.64 -7.19
C ASP A 30 -0.62 17.84 -8.04
N ALA A 31 0.61 18.32 -8.18
CA ALA A 31 1.67 17.57 -8.85
C ALA A 31 1.99 16.25 -8.11
N CYS A 32 2.06 16.27 -6.78
CA CYS A 32 2.24 15.06 -5.98
C CYS A 32 1.03 14.11 -6.11
N LEU A 33 -0.21 14.62 -6.05
CA LEU A 33 -1.43 13.82 -6.22
C LEU A 33 -1.46 13.14 -7.59
N LYS A 34 -1.08 13.86 -8.65
CA LYS A 34 -1.00 13.29 -9.99
C LYS A 34 -0.05 12.09 -10.06
N ILE A 35 1.11 12.19 -9.42
CA ILE A 35 2.08 11.08 -9.35
C ILE A 35 1.48 9.91 -8.56
N LEU A 36 0.88 10.19 -7.40
CA LEU A 36 0.27 9.17 -6.54
C LEU A 36 -0.82 8.38 -7.28
N HIS A 37 -1.81 9.06 -7.85
CA HIS A 37 -2.86 8.39 -8.63
C HIS A 37 -2.28 7.63 -9.84
N GLN A 38 -1.27 8.19 -10.52
CA GLN A 38 -0.61 7.49 -11.62
C GLN A 38 0.05 6.18 -11.16
N THR A 39 0.67 6.17 -9.97
CA THR A 39 1.25 4.96 -9.39
C THR A 39 0.19 3.94 -9.00
N ALA A 40 -0.91 4.37 -8.35
CA ALA A 40 -2.00 3.47 -7.98
C ALA A 40 -2.67 2.86 -9.22
N TYR A 41 -3.04 3.67 -10.22
CA TYR A 41 -3.60 3.14 -11.46
C TYR A 41 -2.63 2.19 -12.19
N LYS A 42 -1.31 2.44 -12.13
CA LYS A 42 -0.33 1.52 -12.70
C LYS A 42 -0.37 0.17 -11.97
N ALA A 43 -0.38 0.17 -10.64
CA ALA A 43 -0.45 -1.04 -9.82
C ALA A 43 -1.76 -1.80 -10.07
N ILE A 44 -2.91 -1.12 -10.11
CA ILE A 44 -4.22 -1.71 -10.39
C ILE A 44 -4.23 -2.37 -11.77
N ARG A 45 -3.78 -1.67 -12.82
CA ARG A 45 -3.73 -2.23 -14.18
C ARG A 45 -2.81 -3.44 -14.27
N GLU A 46 -1.67 -3.38 -13.60
CA GLU A 46 -0.72 -4.49 -13.58
C GLU A 46 -1.32 -5.71 -12.90
N ARG A 47 -1.96 -5.50 -11.74
CA ARG A 47 -2.61 -6.57 -11.00
C ARG A 47 -3.82 -7.17 -11.71
N ARG A 48 -4.66 -6.35 -12.35
CA ARG A 48 -5.78 -6.85 -13.17
C ARG A 48 -5.30 -7.81 -14.26
N ARG A 49 -4.20 -7.48 -14.93
CA ARG A 49 -3.63 -8.33 -15.98
C ARG A 49 -3.15 -9.67 -15.43
N ASP A 50 -2.48 -9.65 -14.29
CA ASP A 50 -1.96 -10.87 -13.66
C ASP A 50 -3.09 -11.73 -13.08
N HIS A 51 -4.12 -11.08 -12.54
CA HIS A 51 -5.34 -11.70 -12.05
C HIS A 51 -6.10 -12.40 -13.19
N MET A 52 -6.26 -11.74 -14.35
CA MET A 52 -6.86 -12.34 -15.54
C MET A 52 -6.06 -13.54 -16.07
N LYS A 53 -4.73 -13.43 -16.15
CA LYS A 53 -3.87 -14.56 -16.56
C LYS A 53 -4.02 -15.75 -15.61
N THR A 54 -4.07 -15.48 -14.31
CA THR A 54 -4.25 -16.51 -13.29
C THR A 54 -5.63 -17.14 -13.38
N LYS A 55 -6.69 -16.36 -13.58
CA LYS A 55 -8.05 -16.86 -13.81
C LYS A 55 -8.14 -17.75 -15.05
N LEU A 56 -7.56 -17.34 -16.18
CA LEU A 56 -7.50 -18.15 -17.40
C LEU A 56 -6.78 -19.49 -17.16
N SER A 57 -5.60 -19.45 -16.53
CA SER A 57 -4.85 -20.67 -16.20
C SER A 57 -5.56 -21.59 -15.20
N VAL A 58 -6.39 -21.06 -14.31
CA VAL A 58 -7.19 -21.84 -13.36
C VAL A 58 -8.46 -22.38 -14.01
N ASN A 59 -9.10 -21.63 -14.92
CA ASN A 59 -10.29 -22.09 -15.64
C ASN A 59 -9.97 -23.24 -16.60
N ASP A 60 -8.77 -23.25 -17.20
CA ASP A 60 -8.27 -24.38 -17.99
C ASP A 60 -8.00 -25.63 -17.15
N LYS A 61 -7.69 -25.49 -15.85
CA LYS A 61 -7.49 -26.61 -14.91
C LYS A 61 -8.77 -27.06 -14.19
N LYS A 62 -9.74 -26.16 -14.03
CA LYS A 62 -11.04 -26.44 -13.38
C LYS A 62 -11.99 -27.27 -14.24
N LYS A 63 -11.69 -27.50 -15.54
CA LYS A 63 -12.43 -28.49 -16.33
C LYS A 63 -12.23 -29.93 -15.86
N ASP A 64 -11.18 -30.22 -15.09
CA ASP A 64 -10.83 -31.58 -14.72
C ASP A 64 -11.04 -31.91 -13.22
N GLU A 65 -11.18 -30.92 -12.33
CA GLU A 65 -11.29 -31.16 -10.88
C GLU A 65 -12.27 -30.19 -10.21
N GLU A 66 -13.57 -30.49 -10.31
CA GLU A 66 -14.55 -30.03 -9.32
C GLU A 66 -14.31 -30.81 -8.02
N GLU A 67 -13.51 -30.29 -7.08
CA GLU A 67 -13.68 -30.61 -5.65
C GLU A 67 -12.86 -29.71 -4.71
N ILE A 68 -13.52 -29.29 -3.62
CA ILE A 68 -12.99 -29.06 -2.28
C ILE A 68 -12.14 -27.78 -2.04
N GLY A 69 -12.85 -26.73 -1.61
CA GLY A 69 -12.79 -26.31 -0.20
C GLY A 69 -11.62 -25.45 0.29
N ASN A 70 -10.64 -25.07 -0.53
CA ASN A 70 -9.59 -24.15 -0.09
C ASN A 70 -9.87 -22.72 -0.61
N LYS A 71 -10.50 -21.88 0.23
CA LYS A 71 -10.54 -20.42 -0.04
C LYS A 71 -9.10 -19.91 -0.09
N LYS A 72 -8.60 -19.69 -1.30
CA LYS A 72 -7.26 -19.16 -1.55
C LYS A 72 -7.15 -17.81 -0.85
N ARG A 73 -6.18 -17.63 0.04
CA ARG A 73 -5.96 -16.34 0.71
C ARG A 73 -5.52 -15.32 -0.34
N LEU A 74 -6.43 -14.42 -0.70
CA LEU A 74 -6.17 -13.37 -1.68
C LEU A 74 -5.36 -12.24 -1.03
N ALA A 75 -4.46 -11.64 -1.81
CA ALA A 75 -3.87 -10.37 -1.41
C ALA A 75 -4.95 -9.27 -1.46
N PHE A 76 -4.76 -8.18 -0.72
CA PHE A 76 -5.74 -7.09 -0.61
C PHE A 76 -6.29 -6.62 -1.95
N LEU A 77 -5.41 -6.32 -2.92
CA LEU A 77 -5.84 -5.85 -4.24
C LEU A 77 -6.59 -6.92 -5.04
N ASP A 78 -6.23 -8.20 -4.89
CA ASP A 78 -6.95 -9.28 -5.56
C ASP A 78 -8.37 -9.43 -4.98
N LEU A 79 -8.53 -9.21 -3.68
CA LEU A 79 -9.84 -9.20 -3.01
C LEU A 79 -10.72 -8.08 -3.57
N LEU A 80 -10.19 -6.84 -3.68
CA LEU A 80 -10.94 -5.71 -4.25
C LEU A 80 -11.37 -5.97 -5.70
N LEU A 81 -10.48 -6.59 -6.50
CA LEU A 81 -10.78 -6.94 -7.89
C LEU A 81 -11.86 -8.03 -7.99
N GLU A 82 -11.86 -9.02 -7.10
CA GLU A 82 -12.92 -10.03 -7.07
C GLU A 82 -14.28 -9.46 -6.63
N TYR A 83 -14.31 -8.53 -5.67
CA TYR A 83 -15.55 -7.87 -5.27
C TYR A 83 -16.13 -7.03 -6.41
N ALA A 84 -15.30 -6.25 -7.10
CA ALA A 84 -15.72 -5.43 -8.25
C ALA A 84 -16.34 -6.26 -9.40
N GLU A 85 -16.02 -7.55 -9.49
CA GLU A 85 -16.54 -8.46 -10.52
C GLU A 85 -17.84 -9.20 -10.10
N ASN A 86 -18.11 -9.39 -8.81
CA ASN A 86 -19.16 -10.31 -8.33
C ASN A 86 -20.34 -9.66 -7.59
N GLU A 87 -20.12 -8.62 -6.78
CA GLU A 87 -21.13 -8.06 -5.88
C GLU A 87 -20.98 -6.53 -5.83
N GLU A 88 -21.94 -5.81 -6.42
CA GLU A 88 -22.00 -4.34 -6.54
C GLU A 88 -20.69 -3.69 -7.05
N PRO A 89 -20.62 -3.21 -8.31
CA PRO A 89 -19.35 -2.84 -8.92
C PRO A 89 -18.71 -1.63 -8.21
N LEU A 90 -17.71 -1.90 -7.37
CA LEU A 90 -16.75 -0.89 -6.94
C LEU A 90 -16.22 -0.18 -8.19
N SER A 91 -16.32 1.14 -8.22
CA SER A 91 -15.78 1.89 -9.34
C SER A 91 -14.26 1.80 -9.34
N ASP A 92 -13.66 2.03 -10.51
CA ASP A 92 -12.19 2.15 -10.61
C ASP A 92 -11.66 3.29 -9.73
N GLU A 93 -12.50 4.26 -9.37
CA GLU A 93 -12.19 5.34 -8.43
C GLU A 93 -12.13 4.84 -7.00
N ASP A 94 -13.12 4.07 -6.55
CA ASP A 94 -13.16 3.53 -5.18
C ASP A 94 -11.97 2.59 -4.92
N ILE A 95 -11.67 1.72 -5.88
CA ILE A 95 -10.50 0.82 -5.81
C ILE A 95 -9.21 1.64 -5.73
N ARG A 96 -9.11 2.75 -6.47
CA ARG A 96 -7.94 3.62 -6.43
C ARG A 96 -7.82 4.30 -5.06
N GLU A 97 -8.91 4.81 -4.49
CA GLU A 97 -8.89 5.46 -3.18
C GLU A 97 -8.40 4.50 -2.07
N GLU A 98 -8.86 3.25 -2.11
CA GLU A 98 -8.39 2.21 -1.18
C GLU A 98 -6.91 1.85 -1.38
N VAL A 99 -6.47 1.74 -2.63
CA VAL A 99 -5.05 1.48 -2.96
C VAL A 99 -4.17 2.65 -2.52
N ASP A 100 -4.58 3.89 -2.80
CA ASP A 100 -3.87 5.10 -2.41
C ASP A 100 -3.72 5.19 -0.88
N THR A 101 -4.79 4.89 -0.15
CA THR A 101 -4.79 4.87 1.33
C THR A 101 -3.83 3.81 1.86
N PHE A 102 -3.93 2.57 1.38
CA PHE A 102 -3.06 1.48 1.85
C PHE A 102 -1.58 1.71 1.52
N MET A 103 -1.28 2.24 0.33
CA MET A 103 0.09 2.57 -0.08
C MET A 103 0.70 3.68 0.79
N PHE A 104 -0.11 4.67 1.20
CA PHE A 104 0.34 5.76 2.05
C PHE A 104 0.56 5.30 3.50
N GLU A 105 -0.46 4.70 4.11
CA GLU A 105 -0.43 4.32 5.52
C GLU A 105 0.57 3.19 5.77
N GLY A 106 0.63 2.19 4.89
CA GLY A 106 1.49 1.03 5.05
C GLY A 106 2.98 1.36 4.91
N HIS A 107 3.34 2.31 4.05
CA HIS A 107 4.74 2.61 3.76
C HIS A 107 5.34 3.62 4.75
N ASP A 108 4.69 4.79 4.93
CA ASP A 108 5.33 5.89 5.67
C ASP A 108 5.43 5.59 7.17
N THR A 109 4.44 4.91 7.74
CA THR A 109 4.44 4.53 9.16
C THR A 109 5.48 3.44 9.46
N THR A 110 5.58 2.42 8.60
CA THR A 110 6.54 1.33 8.79
C THR A 110 7.97 1.77 8.53
N ALA A 111 8.19 2.63 7.53
CA ALA A 111 9.51 3.23 7.27
C ALA A 111 9.99 4.06 8.48
N ALA A 112 9.11 4.87 9.08
CA ALA A 112 9.42 5.60 10.30
C ALA A 112 9.74 4.65 11.47
N ALA A 113 8.92 3.62 11.68
CA ALA A 113 9.13 2.64 12.75
C ALA A 113 10.46 1.89 12.60
N ILE A 114 10.80 1.44 11.39
CA ILE A 114 12.07 0.77 11.08
C ILE A 114 13.23 1.72 11.30
N ASN A 115 13.15 2.96 10.80
CA ASN A 115 14.21 3.96 10.97
C ASN A 115 14.51 4.22 12.45
N TRP A 116 13.47 4.43 13.27
CA TRP A 116 13.64 4.61 14.71
C TRP A 116 14.17 3.35 15.40
N SER A 117 13.68 2.18 15.02
CA SER A 117 14.16 0.90 15.57
C SER A 117 15.65 0.70 15.29
N LEU A 118 16.09 0.94 14.06
CA LEU A 118 17.50 0.84 13.66
C LEU A 118 18.36 1.90 14.35
N TYR A 119 17.87 3.14 14.43
CA TYR A 119 18.56 4.22 15.15
C TYR A 119 18.78 3.86 16.62
N LEU A 120 17.73 3.42 17.32
CA LEU A 120 17.81 3.01 18.71
C LEU A 120 18.72 1.80 18.90
N LEU A 121 18.69 0.83 17.98
CA LEU A 121 19.59 -0.32 18.02
C LEU A 121 21.06 0.11 17.89
N GLY A 122 21.38 1.00 16.94
CA GLY A 122 22.73 1.53 16.76
C GLY A 122 23.22 2.37 17.94
N CYS A 123 22.31 3.08 18.63
CA CYS A 123 22.64 3.85 19.83
C CYS A 123 22.83 2.99 21.10
N ASN A 124 22.52 1.69 21.05
CA ASN A 124 22.59 0.79 22.21
C ASN A 124 23.51 -0.41 21.93
N PRO A 125 24.85 -0.24 22.03
CA PRO A 125 25.83 -1.30 21.76
C PRO A 125 25.67 -2.55 22.63
N LYS A 126 24.98 -2.44 23.77
CA LYS A 126 24.70 -3.58 24.66
C LYS A 126 23.61 -4.51 24.12
N ILE A 127 22.68 -3.98 23.31
CA ILE A 127 21.51 -4.69 22.79
C ILE A 127 21.79 -5.29 21.40
N GLN A 128 22.71 -4.68 20.65
CA GLN A 128 23.06 -5.12 19.29
C GLN A 128 23.61 -6.56 19.21
N PRO A 129 24.53 -7.03 20.09
CA PRO A 129 25.05 -8.39 20.00
C PRO A 129 24.01 -9.49 20.29
N PRO A 130 23.11 -9.35 21.30
CA PRO A 130 21.99 -10.26 21.47
C PRO A 130 21.06 -10.34 20.26
N VAL A 131 20.73 -9.20 19.64
CA VAL A 131 19.86 -9.15 18.45
C VAL A 131 20.51 -9.82 17.24
N GLU A 132 21.80 -9.58 17.02
CA GLU A 132 22.56 -10.22 15.94
C GLU A 132 22.63 -11.73 16.14
N ARG A 133 22.88 -12.18 17.38
CA ARG A 133 22.89 -13.62 17.71
C ARG A 133 21.52 -14.26 17.49
N LEU A 134 20.44 -13.59 17.89
CA LEU A 134 19.08 -14.06 17.62
C LEU A 134 18.83 -14.19 16.11
N ARG A 135 19.24 -13.18 15.33
CA ARG A 135 19.10 -13.19 13.87
C ARG A 135 19.80 -14.40 13.24
N LEU A 136 21.05 -14.66 13.64
CA LEU A 136 21.83 -15.81 13.13
C LEU A 136 21.20 -17.15 13.52
N ASN A 137 20.75 -17.28 14.77
CA ASN A 137 20.09 -18.51 15.26
C ASN A 137 18.79 -18.83 14.50
N VAL A 138 17.99 -17.81 14.17
CA VAL A 138 16.71 -17.99 13.46
C VAL A 138 16.92 -18.27 11.98
N LEU A 139 17.89 -17.59 11.34
CA LEU A 139 18.16 -17.73 9.91
C LEU A 139 19.11 -18.89 9.57
N GLY A 140 19.69 -19.55 10.58
CA GLY A 140 20.51 -20.75 10.39
C GLY A 140 21.86 -20.51 9.71
N CYS A 141 22.34 -19.26 9.65
CA CYS A 141 23.68 -18.95 9.15
C CYS A 141 24.69 -19.07 10.31
N ASN A 142 25.29 -20.25 10.46
CA ASN A 142 26.49 -20.47 11.27
C ASN A 142 27.75 -20.29 10.43
#